data_AF-A0A317DHB1-F1
#
_entry.id   AF-A0A317DHB1-F1
#
_cell.length_a   1.000
_cell.length_b   1.000
_cell.length_c   1.000
_cell.angle_alpha   90.00
_cell.angle_beta   90.00
_cell.angle_gamma   90.00
#
_symmetry.space_group_name_H-M   'P 1'
#
loop_
_entity.id
_entity.type
_entity.pdbx_description
1 polymer ?
#
loop_
_entity_poly.entity_id
_entity_poly.type
_entity_poly.pdbx_seq_one_letter_code
_entity_poly.pdbx_strand_id
1 'polypeptide(L)'
;MSGTRRTRPLPGASTAIASSPWIVVSIGVIVMVVLLVLALASTRGRRPYIDARPGPPVATVPLPGLPPGTPSRAASTRTPPAVPGLSPRSTVLPSTGRPTSSASARAGGGGGTERPTPPPVRPSVTGRYGVANTWDGGFLGEVLIVNAGSTARGWTVRLAFPEGRIVGFWVAGAEGGSGRVSDGVLTYRSGADLAPGRSVPLQFQVENTRTTRPELCTVNDSRCSGF
;
A
#
# COMPACT_ATOMS: atom_id res chain seq x y z
N MET A 1 28.43 -62.47 32.06
CA MET A 1 27.96 -61.08 32.13
C MET A 1 28.13 -60.44 30.77
N SER A 2 27.04 -60.35 30.01
CA SER A 2 27.01 -59.94 28.61
C SER A 2 27.28 -58.44 28.47
N GLY A 3 28.21 -58.09 27.57
CA GLY A 3 28.46 -56.73 27.17
C GLY A 3 27.47 -56.26 26.10
N THR A 4 27.19 -54.95 26.10
CA THR A 4 26.81 -54.22 24.89
C THR A 4 27.33 -52.79 25.00
N ARG A 5 28.34 -52.50 24.17
CA ARG A 5 28.84 -51.15 23.89
C ARG A 5 27.72 -50.39 23.17
N ARG A 6 27.27 -49.25 23.71
CA ARG A 6 26.47 -48.30 22.93
C ARG A 6 27.39 -47.43 22.10
N THR A 7 27.47 -47.75 20.83
CA THR A 7 27.94 -46.86 19.76
C THR A 7 27.01 -45.66 19.65
N ARG A 8 27.58 -44.45 19.71
CA ARG A 8 26.92 -43.20 19.32
C ARG A 8 27.53 -42.77 17.97
N PRO A 9 26.74 -42.77 16.88
CA PRO A 9 27.07 -41.94 15.72
C PRO A 9 25.91 -41.03 15.29
N LEU A 10 26.25 -39.74 15.27
CA LEU A 10 25.88 -38.66 14.33
C LEU A 10 24.40 -38.22 14.18
N PRO A 11 24.12 -36.91 14.41
CA PRO A 11 22.89 -36.28 13.93
C PRO A 11 22.96 -36.15 12.41
N GLY A 12 22.21 -37.00 11.72
CA GLY A 12 21.97 -36.88 10.29
C GLY A 12 21.22 -35.59 10.01
N ALA A 13 21.91 -34.68 9.31
CA ALA A 13 21.32 -33.54 8.65
C ALA A 13 20.19 -34.02 7.72
N SER A 14 18.96 -33.67 8.08
CA SER A 14 17.86 -33.57 7.13
C SER A 14 17.53 -32.08 7.06
N THR A 15 18.13 -31.41 6.09
CA THR A 15 17.87 -30.03 5.69
C THR A 15 16.41 -29.90 5.23
N ALA A 16 15.50 -29.80 6.19
CA ALA A 16 14.24 -29.11 5.99
C ALA A 16 14.55 -27.61 6.19
N ILE A 17 15.17 -26.99 5.19
CA ILE A 17 15.27 -25.53 5.12
C ILE A 17 13.88 -25.06 4.66
N ALA A 18 12.91 -25.19 5.56
CA ALA A 18 11.81 -24.26 5.60
C ALA A 18 12.48 -22.91 5.83
N SER A 19 12.30 -21.98 4.89
CA SER A 19 12.80 -20.61 4.97
C SER A 19 12.16 -19.92 6.17
N SER A 20 12.68 -20.22 7.36
CA SER A 20 12.32 -19.53 8.58
C SER A 20 12.78 -18.08 8.40
N PRO A 21 11.88 -17.08 8.54
CA PRO A 21 12.21 -15.67 8.30
C PRO A 21 13.48 -15.21 9.02
N TRP A 22 13.80 -15.82 10.16
CA TRP A 22 15.01 -15.56 10.95
C TRP A 22 16.32 -15.98 10.27
N ILE A 23 16.30 -17.02 9.44
CA ILE A 23 17.48 -17.48 8.68
C ILE A 23 17.83 -16.46 7.60
N VAL A 24 16.82 -15.95 6.87
CA VAL A 24 17.04 -14.92 5.84
C VAL A 24 17.58 -13.64 6.45
N VAL A 25 17.04 -13.22 7.61
CA VAL A 25 17.55 -12.06 8.35
C VAL A 25 18.98 -12.31 8.82
N SER A 26 19.28 -13.49 9.36
CA SER A 26 20.61 -13.86 9.83
C SER A 26 21.64 -13.88 8.69
N ILE A 27 21.29 -14.45 7.54
CA ILE A 27 22.12 -14.42 6.33
C ILE A 27 22.36 -12.97 5.89
N GLY A 28 21.31 -12.15 5.84
CA GLY A 28 21.43 -10.73 5.48
C GLY A 28 22.35 -9.95 6.42
N VAL A 29 22.23 -10.15 7.74
CA VAL A 29 23.10 -9.50 8.74
C VAL A 29 24.55 -9.96 8.59
N ILE A 30 24.80 -11.25 8.38
CA ILE A 30 26.16 -11.79 8.19
C ILE A 30 26.79 -11.17 6.93
N VAL A 31 26.06 -11.13 5.81
CA VAL A 31 26.55 -10.51 4.57
C VAL A 31 26.86 -9.03 4.79
N MET A 32 25.98 -8.29 5.48
CA MET A 32 26.20 -6.87 5.78
C MET A 32 27.46 -6.65 6.63
N VAL A 33 27.68 -7.47 7.67
CA VAL A 33 28.87 -7.39 8.54
C VAL A 33 30.14 -7.71 7.76
N VAL A 34 30.13 -8.77 6.93
CA VAL A 34 31.28 -9.15 6.11
C VAL A 34 31.63 -8.03 5.12
N LEU A 35 30.63 -7.44 4.45
CA LEU A 35 30.83 -6.31 3.56
C LEU A 35 31.40 -5.09 4.31
N LEU A 36 30.93 -4.83 5.52
CA LEU A 36 31.45 -3.73 6.36
C LEU A 36 32.92 -3.97 6.74
N VAL A 37 33.29 -5.20 7.12
CA VAL A 37 34.69 -5.55 7.44
C VAL A 37 35.58 -5.43 6.21
N LEU A 38 35.13 -5.91 5.04
CA LEU A 38 35.86 -5.75 3.78
C LEU A 38 36.02 -4.28 3.38
N ALA A 39 34.98 -3.47 3.57
CA ALA A 39 35.04 -2.04 3.34
C ALA A 39 36.08 -1.38 4.28
N LEU A 40 36.06 -1.69 5.58
CA LEU A 40 37.01 -1.18 6.56
C LEU A 40 38.46 -1.66 6.32
N ALA A 41 38.64 -2.88 5.80
CA ALA A 41 39.94 -3.38 5.39
C ALA A 41 40.44 -2.68 4.12
N SER A 42 39.56 -2.41 3.16
CA SER A 42 39.90 -1.70 1.93
C SER A 42 40.28 -0.23 2.18
N THR A 43 39.68 0.41 3.18
CA THR A 43 40.02 1.80 3.56
C THR A 43 41.35 1.88 4.30
N ARG A 44 41.76 0.82 5.02
CA ARG A 44 43.10 0.72 5.64
C ARG A 44 44.20 0.26 4.68
N GLY A 45 43.85 -0.33 3.54
CA GLY A 45 44.81 -0.85 2.55
C GLY A 45 45.44 0.19 1.61
N ARG A 46 45.02 1.47 1.66
CA ARG A 46 45.63 2.53 0.84
C ARG A 46 46.63 3.38 1.63
N ARG A 47 47.91 2.97 1.51
CA ARG A 47 49.20 3.73 1.48
C ARG A 47 50.20 3.42 2.61
N PRO A 48 51.55 3.52 2.39
CA PRO A 48 52.26 3.98 1.18
C PRO A 48 53.42 3.05 0.70
N TYR A 49 53.50 2.81 -0.62
CA TYR A 49 54.78 2.54 -1.28
C TYR A 49 55.41 3.90 -1.59
N ILE A 50 56.09 4.49 -0.61
CA ILE A 50 57.03 5.60 -0.84
C ILE A 50 58.41 5.03 -0.55
N ASP A 51 59.12 4.68 -1.61
CA ASP A 51 60.57 4.84 -1.67
C ASP A 51 61.04 4.84 -3.13
N ALA A 52 61.09 6.04 -3.72
CA ALA A 52 61.89 6.35 -4.90
C ALA A 52 62.10 7.87 -5.01
N ARG A 53 63.25 8.30 -4.48
CA ARG A 53 64.04 9.53 -4.64
C ARG A 53 63.57 10.63 -5.65
N PRO A 54 63.71 11.94 -5.31
CA PRO A 54 63.57 13.04 -6.27
C PRO A 54 64.85 13.25 -7.10
N GLY A 55 64.70 13.36 -8.43
CA GLY A 55 65.70 13.87 -9.37
C GLY A 55 65.13 15.05 -10.18
N PRO A 56 65.96 16.04 -10.61
CA PRO A 56 65.52 17.38 -11.00
C PRO A 56 64.82 17.47 -12.37
N PRO A 57 64.02 18.52 -12.64
CA PRO A 57 63.27 18.67 -13.88
C PRO A 57 64.15 19.17 -15.03
N VAL A 58 64.11 18.46 -16.16
CA VAL A 58 64.66 18.95 -17.43
C VAL A 58 63.52 19.55 -18.25
N ALA A 59 63.86 20.70 -18.85
CA ALA A 59 62.98 21.71 -19.42
C ALA A 59 62.38 21.38 -20.80
N THR A 60 61.28 22.10 -21.10
CA THR A 60 60.80 22.58 -22.43
C THR A 60 60.42 21.53 -23.48
N VAL A 61 59.27 21.61 -24.17
CA VAL A 61 58.89 22.62 -25.18
C VAL A 61 57.34 22.65 -25.36
N PRO A 62 56.70 23.82 -25.58
CA PRO A 62 55.26 23.94 -25.88
C PRO A 62 55.00 23.97 -27.39
N LEU A 63 53.80 23.60 -27.85
CA LEU A 63 53.20 24.04 -29.13
C LEU A 63 51.73 23.54 -29.24
N PRO A 64 50.88 24.05 -30.16
CA PRO A 64 50.20 25.36 -30.12
C PRO A 64 48.66 25.23 -30.16
N GLY A 65 47.95 26.32 -29.82
CA GLY A 65 46.49 26.35 -29.64
C GLY A 65 45.64 26.40 -30.92
N LEU A 66 44.33 26.17 -30.74
CA LEU A 66 43.18 26.50 -31.60
C LEU A 66 41.89 26.35 -30.74
N PRO A 67 40.75 26.96 -31.14
CA PRO A 67 40.02 28.02 -30.39
C PRO A 67 38.89 27.51 -29.45
N PRO A 68 38.31 28.41 -28.60
CA PRO A 68 37.17 28.04 -27.75
C PRO A 68 35.92 27.78 -28.58
N GLY A 69 35.55 26.50 -28.72
CA GLY A 69 34.24 26.08 -29.19
C GLY A 69 33.16 26.43 -28.16
N THR A 70 32.17 27.20 -28.62
CA THR A 70 30.94 27.61 -27.92
C THR A 70 30.24 26.46 -27.16
N PRO A 71 29.52 26.76 -26.05
CA PRO A 71 28.73 25.76 -25.35
C PRO A 71 27.53 25.34 -26.21
N SER A 72 27.60 24.15 -26.82
CA SER A 72 26.43 23.53 -27.45
C SER A 72 25.52 22.96 -26.36
N ARG A 73 24.54 23.78 -25.99
CA ARG A 73 23.36 23.40 -25.22
C ARG A 73 22.54 22.41 -26.03
N ALA A 74 22.82 21.12 -25.90
CA ALA A 74 21.92 20.08 -26.36
C ALA A 74 20.81 19.90 -25.32
N ALA A 75 19.76 20.71 -25.46
CA ALA A 75 18.45 20.38 -24.94
C ALA A 75 17.95 19.15 -25.70
N SER A 76 17.77 18.02 -25.01
CA SER A 76 16.90 16.95 -25.49
C SER A 76 15.62 16.97 -24.66
N THR A 77 14.71 17.82 -25.13
CA THR A 77 13.26 17.71 -24.95
C THR A 77 12.82 16.29 -25.31
N ARG A 78 12.37 15.52 -24.32
CA ARG A 78 11.67 14.26 -24.54
C ARG A 78 10.18 14.56 -24.68
N THR A 79 9.75 14.76 -25.91
CA THR A 79 8.35 14.93 -26.29
C THR A 79 7.58 13.62 -26.03
N PRO A 80 6.39 13.67 -25.39
CA PRO A 80 5.48 12.53 -25.34
C PRO A 80 4.84 12.29 -26.72
N PRO A 81 4.52 11.04 -27.11
CA PRO A 81 3.78 10.79 -28.34
C PRO A 81 2.37 11.39 -28.23
N ALA A 82 2.08 12.32 -29.13
CA ALA A 82 0.74 12.84 -29.38
C ALA A 82 -0.10 11.76 -30.09
N VAL A 83 -1.28 11.46 -29.54
CA VAL A 83 -2.33 10.70 -30.23
C VAL A 83 -3.37 11.71 -30.71
N PRO A 84 -3.55 11.91 -32.03
CA PRO A 84 -4.56 12.81 -32.57
C PRO A 84 -5.93 12.15 -32.66
N GLY A 85 -6.94 12.87 -32.16
CA GLY A 85 -8.28 12.92 -32.76
C GLY A 85 -9.21 11.75 -32.46
N LEU A 86 -10.35 12.04 -31.83
CA LEU A 86 -11.67 11.95 -32.46
C LEU A 86 -12.75 12.44 -31.46
N SER A 87 -13.08 13.72 -31.64
CA SER A 87 -14.41 14.36 -31.56
C SER A 87 -15.35 14.15 -30.35
N PRO A 88 -15.76 15.25 -29.67
CA PRO A 88 -16.96 15.26 -28.84
C PRO A 88 -18.20 15.26 -29.74
N ARG A 89 -18.98 14.18 -29.71
CA ARG A 89 -20.27 14.14 -30.41
C ARG A 89 -21.32 14.84 -29.55
N SER A 90 -21.42 16.16 -29.73
CA SER A 90 -22.67 16.89 -29.50
C SER A 90 -23.77 16.23 -30.32
N THR A 91 -24.90 15.91 -29.69
CA THR A 91 -26.15 15.69 -30.42
C THR A 91 -27.28 16.36 -29.64
N VAL A 92 -27.65 17.52 -30.16
CA VAL A 92 -28.85 18.29 -29.80
C VAL A 92 -29.97 17.86 -30.75
N LEU A 93 -31.07 17.36 -30.16
CA LEU A 93 -32.53 17.37 -30.52
C LEU A 93 -33.02 17.23 -32.00
N PRO A 94 -34.16 16.54 -32.25
CA PRO A 94 -35.49 17.09 -31.97
C PRO A 94 -36.61 16.11 -31.50
N SER A 95 -37.70 16.74 -31.05
CA SER A 95 -38.99 16.22 -30.57
C SER A 95 -39.80 15.45 -31.64
N THR A 96 -40.45 14.33 -31.25
CA THR A 96 -41.86 13.98 -31.56
C THR A 96 -42.19 12.55 -31.11
N GLY A 97 -43.28 12.37 -30.37
CA GLY A 97 -43.75 11.04 -29.99
C GLY A 97 -44.79 11.03 -28.86
N ARG A 98 -45.92 11.69 -29.09
CA ARG A 98 -47.15 11.55 -28.28
C ARG A 98 -47.74 10.15 -28.50
N PRO A 99 -48.09 9.43 -27.42
CA PRO A 99 -49.38 8.77 -27.40
C PRO A 99 -50.20 9.25 -26.21
N THR A 100 -51.35 9.82 -26.55
CA THR A 100 -52.52 9.94 -25.68
C THR A 100 -52.99 8.57 -25.24
N SER A 101 -52.98 8.31 -23.93
CA SER A 101 -53.94 7.41 -23.31
C SER A 101 -54.58 8.14 -22.14
N SER A 102 -55.69 8.80 -22.45
CA SER A 102 -56.67 9.21 -21.45
C SER A 102 -57.26 7.95 -20.82
N ALA A 103 -57.02 7.75 -19.52
CA ALA A 103 -57.89 6.93 -18.68
C ALA A 103 -58.37 7.81 -17.52
N SER A 104 -59.60 8.28 -17.68
CA SER A 104 -60.29 9.11 -16.71
C SER A 104 -60.89 8.23 -15.60
N ALA A 105 -60.55 8.60 -14.37
CA ALA A 105 -61.34 8.58 -13.15
C ALA A 105 -61.89 7.26 -12.58
N ARG A 106 -61.51 7.01 -11.32
CA ARG A 106 -62.52 6.92 -10.25
C ARG A 106 -61.96 7.43 -8.92
N ALA A 107 -62.70 8.39 -8.35
CA ALA A 107 -62.48 8.98 -7.06
C ALA A 107 -62.69 7.96 -5.93
N GLY A 108 -61.90 8.08 -4.87
CA GLY A 108 -62.05 7.32 -3.63
C GLY A 108 -61.18 7.90 -2.52
N GLY A 109 -61.74 8.90 -1.82
CA GLY A 109 -61.55 9.26 -0.41
C GLY A 109 -60.17 9.11 0.25
N GLY A 110 -59.65 10.24 0.74
CA GLY A 110 -58.66 10.25 1.82
C GLY A 110 -57.69 11.41 1.72
N GLY A 111 -58.12 12.61 2.10
CA GLY A 111 -57.24 13.75 2.33
C GLY A 111 -56.35 13.52 3.56
N GLY A 112 -55.36 12.66 3.41
CA GLY A 112 -54.19 12.62 4.28
C GLY A 112 -53.07 13.32 3.52
N THR A 113 -52.68 14.51 3.96
CA THR A 113 -51.42 15.13 3.52
C THR A 113 -50.27 14.25 4.01
N GLU A 114 -49.90 13.25 3.22
CA GLU A 114 -48.75 12.41 3.50
C GLU A 114 -47.50 13.30 3.32
N ARG A 115 -46.90 13.66 4.45
CA ARG A 115 -45.66 14.44 4.48
C ARG A 115 -44.60 13.67 3.70
N PRO A 116 -43.91 14.29 2.72
CA PRO A 116 -42.83 13.62 2.01
C PRO A 116 -41.82 13.11 3.04
N THR A 117 -41.59 11.80 3.05
CA THR A 117 -40.52 11.22 3.88
C THR A 117 -39.19 11.76 3.34
N PRO A 118 -38.36 12.42 4.18
CA PRO A 118 -37.08 12.93 3.70
C PRO A 118 -36.22 11.79 3.16
N PRO A 119 -35.44 12.03 2.08
CA PRO A 119 -34.60 11.00 1.50
C PRO A 119 -33.59 10.48 2.54
N PRO A 120 -33.22 9.19 2.49
CA PRO A 120 -32.28 8.62 3.42
C PRO A 120 -30.94 9.36 3.34
N VAL A 121 -30.44 9.82 4.49
CA VAL A 121 -29.14 10.48 4.59
C VAL A 121 -28.06 9.44 4.33
N ARG A 122 -27.32 9.60 3.24
CA ARG A 122 -26.17 8.75 2.94
C ARG A 122 -24.97 9.16 3.79
N PRO A 123 -24.22 8.20 4.35
CA PRO A 123 -22.99 8.51 5.05
C PRO A 123 -21.97 9.14 4.09
N SER A 124 -21.30 10.21 4.55
CA SER A 124 -20.31 10.93 3.76
C SER A 124 -18.99 10.16 3.64
N VAL A 125 -18.60 9.44 4.70
CA VAL A 125 -17.44 8.56 4.70
C VAL A 125 -17.92 7.13 4.77
N THR A 126 -17.43 6.29 3.85
CA THR A 126 -17.83 4.88 3.72
C THR A 126 -16.62 3.97 3.70
N GLY A 127 -16.85 2.69 4.00
CA GLY A 127 -15.83 1.65 3.94
C GLY A 127 -16.21 0.53 2.96
N ARG A 128 -15.22 0.00 2.25
CA ARG A 128 -15.32 -1.26 1.52
C ARG A 128 -14.28 -2.24 2.05
N TYR A 129 -14.75 -3.34 2.61
CA TYR A 129 -13.92 -4.45 3.03
C TYR A 129 -13.44 -5.25 1.82
N GLY A 130 -12.21 -5.76 1.88
CA GLY A 130 -11.65 -6.70 0.94
C GLY A 130 -10.54 -7.53 1.56
N VAL A 131 -10.20 -8.63 0.90
CA VAL A 131 -9.05 -9.47 1.24
C VAL A 131 -7.98 -9.23 0.16
N ALA A 132 -6.81 -8.76 0.58
CA ALA A 132 -5.70 -8.45 -0.32
C ALA A 132 -4.84 -9.68 -0.61
N ASN A 133 -4.62 -10.53 0.39
CA ASN A 133 -3.86 -11.78 0.25
C ASN A 133 -4.30 -12.81 1.28
N THR A 134 -4.19 -14.10 0.97
CA THR A 134 -4.46 -15.21 1.89
C THR A 134 -3.29 -16.19 1.93
N TRP A 135 -3.12 -16.85 3.07
CA TRP A 135 -2.16 -17.94 3.26
C TRP A 135 -2.72 -18.94 4.27
N ASP A 136 -1.98 -20.02 4.51
CA ASP A 136 -2.40 -21.04 5.46
C ASP A 136 -2.50 -20.47 6.88
N GLY A 137 -3.70 -20.50 7.44
CA GLY A 137 -4.00 -19.98 8.78
C GLY A 137 -4.07 -18.45 8.91
N GLY A 138 -4.05 -17.67 7.82
CA GLY A 138 -4.12 -16.21 7.93
C GLY A 138 -4.37 -15.46 6.63
N PHE A 139 -4.57 -14.14 6.74
CA PHE A 139 -4.79 -13.28 5.59
C PHE A 139 -4.41 -11.81 5.88
N LEU A 140 -4.18 -11.07 4.80
CA LEU A 140 -4.05 -9.62 4.79
C LEU A 140 -5.38 -9.05 4.28
N GLY A 141 -6.10 -8.36 5.15
CA GLY A 141 -7.33 -7.68 4.82
C GLY A 141 -7.12 -6.18 4.63
N GLU A 142 -8.09 -5.55 3.99
CA GLU A 142 -8.13 -4.13 3.74
C GLU A 142 -9.55 -3.58 3.93
N VAL A 143 -9.64 -2.40 4.54
CA VAL A 143 -10.84 -1.55 4.46
C VAL A 143 -10.45 -0.31 3.67
N LEU A 144 -11.01 -0.17 2.47
CA LEU A 144 -10.86 1.05 1.68
C LEU A 144 -11.87 2.09 2.18
N ILE A 145 -11.35 3.14 2.82
CA ILE A 145 -12.14 4.27 3.31
C ILE A 145 -12.25 5.30 2.19
N VAL A 146 -13.46 5.79 1.90
CA VAL A 146 -13.73 6.82 0.88
C VAL A 146 -14.57 7.93 1.47
N ASN A 147 -14.13 9.18 1.31
CA ASN A 147 -14.95 10.35 1.62
C ASN A 147 -15.68 10.85 0.36
N ALA A 148 -16.95 10.49 0.23
CA ALA A 148 -17.84 10.96 -0.83
C ALA A 148 -18.57 12.28 -0.48
N GLY A 149 -18.31 12.84 0.70
CA GLY A 149 -18.82 14.14 1.11
C GLY A 149 -18.10 15.31 0.44
N SER A 150 -18.59 16.53 0.70
CA SER A 150 -18.03 17.78 0.18
C SER A 150 -17.00 18.44 1.11
N THR A 151 -16.79 17.92 2.31
CA THR A 151 -15.85 18.48 3.31
C THR A 151 -14.84 17.43 3.75
N ALA A 152 -13.65 17.86 4.18
CA ALA A 152 -12.68 16.96 4.82
C ALA A 152 -13.28 16.41 6.13
N ARG A 153 -13.02 15.13 6.42
CA ARG A 153 -13.58 14.45 7.60
C ARG A 153 -12.64 13.38 8.14
N GLY A 154 -12.51 13.34 9.45
CA GLY A 154 -11.91 12.23 10.17
C GLY A 154 -12.74 10.95 10.04
N TRP A 155 -12.09 9.83 10.29
CA TRP A 155 -12.72 8.52 10.17
C TRP A 155 -12.25 7.56 11.25
N THR A 156 -13.16 6.67 11.65
CA THR A 156 -12.88 5.61 12.62
C THR A 156 -13.39 4.29 12.06
N VAL A 157 -12.51 3.30 11.96
CA VAL A 157 -12.85 1.92 11.58
C VAL A 157 -13.03 1.10 12.85
N ARG A 158 -14.11 0.31 12.92
CA ARG A 158 -14.26 -0.77 13.91
C ARG A 158 -14.41 -2.09 13.17
N LEU A 159 -13.59 -3.06 13.53
CA LEU A 159 -13.49 -4.34 12.84
C LEU A 159 -13.36 -5.46 13.87
N ALA A 160 -14.20 -6.49 13.80
CA ALA A 160 -14.19 -7.60 14.76
C ALA A 160 -13.96 -8.95 14.05
N PHE A 161 -12.95 -9.67 14.55
CA PHE A 161 -12.69 -11.06 14.24
C PHE A 161 -12.71 -11.85 15.55
N PRO A 162 -13.85 -12.46 15.92
CA PRO A 162 -13.90 -13.29 17.14
C PRO A 162 -13.04 -14.55 16.98
N GLU A 163 -12.88 -15.03 15.75
CA GLU A 163 -12.02 -16.14 15.39
C GLU A 163 -10.70 -15.63 14.82
N GLY A 164 -9.63 -16.03 15.48
CA GLY A 164 -8.27 -15.63 15.13
C GLY A 164 -7.79 -14.40 15.89
N ARG A 165 -6.65 -13.87 15.43
CA ARG A 165 -5.94 -12.80 16.11
C ARG A 165 -5.50 -11.75 15.10
N ILE A 166 -5.91 -10.51 15.32
CA ILE A 166 -5.39 -9.36 14.60
C ILE A 166 -3.96 -9.11 15.12
N VAL A 167 -2.96 -9.24 14.26
CA VAL A 167 -1.54 -9.17 14.65
C VAL A 167 -0.87 -7.87 14.23
N GLY A 168 -1.48 -7.14 13.29
CA GLY A 168 -0.98 -5.85 12.81
C GLY A 168 -2.04 -5.09 12.04
N PHE A 169 -1.90 -3.77 12.00
CA PHE A 169 -2.74 -2.86 11.24
C PHE A 169 -1.99 -1.56 10.94
N TRP A 170 -2.23 -0.99 9.76
CA TRP A 170 -1.59 0.25 9.33
C TRP A 170 -2.40 0.92 8.22
N VAL A 171 -2.25 2.24 8.11
CA VAL A 171 -2.74 2.99 6.95
C VAL A 171 -1.68 2.97 5.87
N ALA A 172 -2.05 2.52 4.67
CA ALA A 172 -1.14 2.51 3.53
C ALA A 172 -1.25 3.82 2.74
N GLY A 173 -0.11 4.50 2.54
CA GLY A 173 -0.01 5.68 1.69
C GLY A 173 -0.58 6.98 2.26
N ALA A 174 -0.81 7.06 3.57
CA ALA A 174 -1.24 8.30 4.24
C ALA A 174 -0.72 8.38 5.68
N GLU A 175 -1.01 9.49 6.35
CA GLU A 175 -0.63 9.71 7.74
C GLU A 175 -1.25 8.65 8.66
N GLY A 176 -0.41 8.13 9.56
CA GLY A 176 -0.83 7.18 10.59
C GLY A 176 -1.80 7.82 11.59
N GLY A 177 -2.52 6.97 12.32
CA GLY A 177 -3.48 7.35 13.34
C GLY A 177 -3.27 6.53 14.60
N SER A 178 -4.30 6.45 15.45
CA SER A 178 -4.28 5.63 16.65
C SER A 178 -5.18 4.42 16.49
N GLY A 179 -4.62 3.23 16.70
CA GLY A 179 -5.37 1.99 16.65
C GLY A 179 -5.12 1.13 17.88
N ARG A 180 -6.14 0.39 18.29
CA ARG A 180 -6.07 -0.57 19.40
C ARG A 180 -6.93 -1.77 19.08
N VAL A 181 -6.44 -2.95 19.47
CA VAL A 181 -7.24 -4.17 19.53
C VAL A 181 -7.61 -4.42 20.98
N SER A 182 -8.90 -4.61 21.26
CA SER A 182 -9.44 -5.09 22.54
C SER A 182 -10.47 -6.16 22.25
N ASP A 183 -10.37 -7.31 22.92
CA ASP A 183 -11.37 -8.38 22.84
C ASP A 183 -11.71 -8.80 21.39
N GLY A 184 -10.68 -8.92 20.53
CA GLY A 184 -10.85 -9.28 19.11
C GLY A 184 -11.38 -8.15 18.21
N VAL A 185 -11.61 -6.95 18.77
CA VAL A 185 -12.10 -5.78 18.04
C VAL A 185 -10.97 -4.78 17.84
N LEU A 186 -10.60 -4.55 16.59
CA LEU A 186 -9.77 -3.43 16.16
C LEU A 186 -10.62 -2.16 16.09
N THR A 187 -10.22 -1.13 16.81
CA THR A 187 -10.70 0.24 16.63
C THR A 187 -9.54 1.11 16.17
N TYR A 188 -9.66 1.71 14.99
CA TYR A 188 -8.64 2.58 14.41
C TYR A 188 -9.22 3.95 14.10
N ARG A 189 -8.62 5.01 14.63
CA ARG A 189 -9.00 6.41 14.39
C ARG A 189 -7.93 7.09 13.55
N SER A 190 -8.37 7.81 12.52
CA SER A 190 -7.48 8.58 11.63
C SER A 190 -6.67 9.63 12.40
N GLY A 191 -5.41 9.83 12.00
CA GLY A 191 -4.59 10.94 12.51
C GLY A 191 -4.89 12.27 11.81
N ALA A 192 -5.35 12.21 10.56
CA ALA A 192 -5.73 13.37 9.76
C ALA A 192 -7.11 13.19 9.12
N ASP A 193 -7.71 14.30 8.71
CA ASP A 193 -8.97 14.29 7.97
C ASP A 193 -8.76 13.84 6.51
N LEU A 194 -9.65 12.99 6.02
CA LEU A 194 -9.67 12.58 4.62
C LEU A 194 -10.39 13.64 3.78
N ALA A 195 -9.70 14.23 2.81
CA ALA A 195 -10.27 15.25 1.94
C ALA A 195 -11.41 14.71 1.05
N PRO A 196 -12.31 15.58 0.56
CA PRO A 196 -13.40 15.20 -0.36
C PRO A 196 -12.90 14.42 -1.58
N GLY A 197 -13.60 13.35 -1.95
CA GLY A 197 -13.28 12.49 -3.08
C GLY A 197 -12.00 11.66 -2.92
N ARG A 198 -11.31 11.73 -1.78
CA ARG A 198 -10.11 10.92 -1.51
C ARG A 198 -10.48 9.59 -0.88
N SER A 199 -9.56 8.65 -1.04
CA SER A 199 -9.63 7.33 -0.44
C SER A 199 -8.32 6.97 0.22
N VAL A 200 -8.39 6.14 1.26
CA VAL A 200 -7.22 5.61 1.95
C VAL A 200 -7.49 4.16 2.37
N PRO A 201 -6.55 3.23 2.12
CA PRO A 201 -6.64 1.87 2.62
C PRO A 201 -6.12 1.75 4.06
N LEU A 202 -6.95 1.18 4.94
CA LEU A 202 -6.51 0.62 6.22
C LEU A 202 -6.28 -0.88 6.02
N GLN A 203 -5.04 -1.33 6.14
CA GLN A 203 -4.67 -2.74 6.04
C GLN A 203 -4.51 -3.35 7.42
N PHE A 204 -4.79 -4.64 7.54
CA PHE A 204 -4.66 -5.40 8.77
C PHE A 204 -4.35 -6.86 8.47
N GLN A 205 -3.62 -7.50 9.37
CA GLN A 205 -3.26 -8.91 9.28
C GLN A 205 -3.98 -9.70 10.35
N VAL A 206 -4.59 -10.82 9.96
CA VAL A 206 -5.24 -11.77 10.86
C VAL A 206 -4.56 -13.13 10.73
N GLU A 207 -4.28 -13.76 11.86
CA GLU A 207 -3.70 -15.10 11.96
C GLU A 207 -4.60 -16.02 12.79
N ASN A 208 -4.33 -17.32 12.75
CA ASN A 208 -5.03 -18.37 13.48
C ASN A 208 -6.55 -18.36 13.23
N THR A 209 -6.95 -18.08 12.00
CA THR A 209 -8.36 -18.01 11.60
C THR A 209 -8.66 -18.96 10.45
N ARG A 210 -9.91 -19.43 10.41
CA ARG A 210 -10.44 -20.25 9.30
C ARG A 210 -11.39 -19.47 8.39
N THR A 211 -11.65 -18.21 8.72
CA THR A 211 -12.55 -17.33 7.97
C THR A 211 -11.86 -16.01 7.67
N THR A 212 -12.10 -15.47 6.48
CA THR A 212 -11.72 -14.10 6.16
C THR A 212 -12.83 -13.11 6.51
N ARG A 213 -14.03 -13.58 6.85
CA ARG A 213 -15.21 -12.72 7.03
C ARG A 213 -15.27 -12.17 8.46
N PRO A 214 -15.22 -10.84 8.67
CA PRO A 214 -15.43 -10.25 9.99
C PRO A 214 -16.91 -10.33 10.42
N GLU A 215 -17.16 -10.32 11.72
CA GLU A 215 -18.53 -10.17 12.26
C GLU A 215 -19.00 -8.71 12.23
N LEU A 216 -18.05 -7.78 12.43
CA LEU A 216 -18.29 -6.35 12.42
C LEU A 216 -17.28 -5.67 11.50
N CYS A 217 -17.77 -4.81 10.62
CA CYS A 217 -16.96 -3.79 9.95
C CYS A 217 -17.81 -2.52 9.84
N THR A 218 -17.36 -1.44 10.47
CA THR A 218 -17.97 -0.11 10.34
C THR A 218 -16.92 0.97 10.13
N VAL A 219 -17.31 2.03 9.42
CA VAL A 219 -16.58 3.29 9.28
C VAL A 219 -17.50 4.42 9.73
N ASN A 220 -17.12 5.15 10.79
CA ASN A 220 -17.99 6.17 11.42
C ASN A 220 -19.41 5.63 11.65
N ASP A 221 -19.49 4.44 12.25
CA ASP A 221 -20.72 3.68 12.54
C ASP A 221 -21.53 3.20 11.32
N SER A 222 -21.09 3.53 10.10
CA SER A 222 -21.69 3.02 8.87
C SER A 222 -21.10 1.68 8.48
N ARG A 223 -21.95 0.68 8.22
CA ARG A 223 -21.51 -0.67 7.86
C ARG A 223 -20.66 -0.65 6.58
N CYS A 224 -19.53 -1.35 6.61
CA CYS A 224 -18.72 -1.55 5.41
C CYS A 224 -19.49 -2.38 4.36
N SER A 225 -19.20 -2.15 3.09
CA SER A 225 -19.62 -3.04 2.01
C SER A 225 -18.60 -4.18 1.82
N GLY A 226 -19.04 -5.31 1.26
CA GLY A 226 -18.13 -6.38 0.79
C GLY A 226 -17.71 -7.43 1.83
N PHE A 227 -18.32 -7.44 3.02
CA PHE A 227 -18.05 -8.44 4.06
C PHE A 227 -19.30 -9.17 4.53
#